data_AF-A0A4U7DP06-F1
#
_entry.id   AF-A0A4U7DP06-F1
#
_cell.length_a   1.000
_cell.length_b   1.000
_cell.length_c   1.000
_cell.angle_alpha   90.00
_cell.angle_beta   90.00
_cell.angle_gamma   90.00
#
_symmetry.space_group_name_H-M   'P 1'
#
loop_
_entity.id
_entity.type
_entity.pdbx_description
1 polymer ?
#
loop_
_entity_poly.entity_id
_entity_poly.type
_entity_poly.pdbx_seq_one_letter_code
_entity_poly.pdbx_strand_id
1 'polypeptide(L)'
;MNRTRRSMLAGIAAGGALGLPGCVGGGSGREPGGDEGSDGGAASDGGGPPPTVEAEYHVAYEADALVSRSLDGGVGKDGIPSVDDPSFRPIEEVDFARGTPVFGVVRGGAAKAYPRHLLAHHEIVNDVVGGEPVAVTYCPLTGTAQGFRRGDTTFGVSGRLVNSNLIMYDRGTDTWWPQMLATGIDGPLAGETLDEFRVAWTAAEAWADRHPDSLVMTDETGYVRRYESDPYGTYAPLGGYYAQERTAFPPLASPEEGHPKSVVIGARTAAGAVAFDKATLLAERTLTGRVGGSDARVVAVADPGLATGHVYRNPEGLSVESDGDGYRVDGEGGGFAAADLPLEEILAFDAMWFAWAGFYPDTAFVGEHTGAGDGR
;
A
#
# COMPACT_ATOMS: atom_id res chain seq x y z
N MET A 1 52.00 19.35 5.92
CA MET A 1 51.13 20.54 6.03
C MET A 1 50.21 20.59 4.83
N ASN A 2 48.92 20.77 5.11
CA ASN A 2 47.81 21.22 4.25
C ASN A 2 47.25 20.33 3.12
N ARG A 3 46.01 19.89 3.44
CA ARG A 3 44.89 19.44 2.61
C ARG A 3 44.71 20.25 1.31
N THR A 4 44.15 19.63 0.27
CA THR A 4 42.88 20.13 -0.31
C THR A 4 42.10 19.07 -1.10
N ARG A 5 40.78 19.27 -1.14
CA ARG A 5 39.72 18.31 -1.44
C ARG A 5 39.30 18.31 -2.91
N ARG A 6 38.64 17.18 -3.26
CA ARG A 6 37.72 16.92 -4.37
C ARG A 6 36.82 18.10 -4.79
N SER A 7 36.57 18.20 -6.09
CA SER A 7 35.23 18.39 -6.66
C SER A 7 35.24 18.00 -8.14
N MET A 8 34.52 16.93 -8.52
CA MET A 8 34.09 16.71 -9.90
C MET A 8 32.57 16.78 -9.92
N LEU A 9 32.07 17.89 -10.45
CA LEU A 9 30.71 18.07 -10.93
C LEU A 9 30.71 17.62 -12.40
N ALA A 10 29.96 16.56 -12.72
CA ALA A 10 29.64 16.22 -14.09
C ALA A 10 28.24 16.78 -14.40
N GLY A 11 28.22 17.93 -15.07
CA GLY A 11 27.02 18.47 -15.69
C GLY A 11 26.73 17.76 -17.00
N ILE A 12 25.45 17.45 -17.23
CA ILE A 12 24.95 17.11 -18.56
C ILE A 12 24.28 18.36 -19.10
N ALA A 13 24.75 18.80 -20.27
CA ALA A 13 24.24 19.96 -20.98
C ALA A 13 23.66 19.54 -22.34
N ALA A 14 22.68 20.34 -22.74
CA ALA A 14 22.34 20.79 -24.09
C ALA A 14 21.36 19.96 -24.95
N GLY A 15 20.27 20.65 -25.30
CA GLY A 15 19.37 20.34 -26.40
C GLY A 15 18.33 21.44 -26.58
N GLY A 16 18.77 22.68 -26.86
CA GLY A 16 17.89 23.80 -27.15
C GLY A 16 17.49 23.87 -28.63
N ALA A 17 16.24 24.26 -28.89
CA ALA A 17 15.80 24.77 -30.18
C ALA A 17 14.99 26.06 -29.96
N LEU A 18 15.39 27.10 -30.69
CA LEU A 18 14.91 28.48 -30.65
C LEU A 18 13.58 28.62 -31.42
N GLY A 19 12.63 29.38 -30.86
CA GLY A 19 11.50 29.98 -31.55
C GLY A 19 11.36 31.44 -31.13
N LEU A 20 11.52 32.37 -32.09
CA LEU A 20 11.51 33.82 -31.89
C LEU A 20 10.08 34.37 -31.64
N PRO A 21 9.96 35.53 -30.94
CA PRO A 21 8.68 36.15 -30.61
C PRO A 21 8.20 37.09 -31.73
N GLY A 22 6.89 37.07 -32.00
CA GLY A 22 6.19 38.06 -32.82
C GLY A 22 5.16 38.83 -32.00
N CYS A 23 5.44 40.08 -31.68
CA CYS A 23 4.50 41.05 -31.10
C CYS A 23 3.83 41.88 -32.20
N VAL A 24 2.51 42.06 -32.17
CA VAL A 24 1.84 43.27 -32.67
C VAL A 24 0.61 43.60 -31.80
N GLY A 25 0.73 44.71 -31.05
CA GLY A 25 -0.18 45.86 -31.13
C GLY A 25 -1.63 45.76 -30.61
N GLY A 26 -1.84 46.21 -29.37
CA GLY A 26 -2.51 47.49 -29.06
C GLY A 26 -4.01 47.68 -29.36
N GLY A 27 -4.79 47.84 -28.28
CA GLY A 27 -6.12 48.46 -28.33
C GLY A 27 -6.69 48.67 -26.94
N SER A 28 -6.56 49.87 -26.39
CA SER A 28 -7.12 50.27 -25.09
C SER A 28 -8.51 50.90 -25.24
N GLY A 29 -9.38 50.57 -24.29
CA GLY A 29 -10.45 51.45 -23.81
C GLY A 29 -11.88 51.02 -24.15
N ARG A 30 -12.58 50.38 -23.18
CA ARG A 30 -13.88 50.83 -22.66
C ARG A 30 -14.34 49.94 -21.47
N GLU A 31 -14.60 50.56 -20.33
CA GLU A 31 -15.50 50.07 -19.26
C GLU A 31 -16.83 50.86 -19.34
N PRO A 32 -17.87 50.54 -18.55
CA PRO A 32 -18.31 49.25 -18.03
C PRO A 32 -19.82 49.01 -18.32
N GLY A 33 -20.29 47.78 -18.17
CA GLY A 33 -21.72 47.45 -18.22
C GLY A 33 -21.96 46.17 -17.44
N GLY A 34 -22.72 46.26 -16.35
CA GLY A 34 -23.04 45.14 -15.50
C GLY A 34 -23.89 44.10 -16.21
N ASP A 35 -23.74 42.85 -15.78
CA ASP A 35 -24.75 41.83 -15.98
C ASP A 35 -24.83 40.99 -14.71
N GLU A 36 -26.06 40.88 -14.22
CA GLU A 36 -26.48 39.92 -13.20
C GLU A 36 -26.68 38.55 -13.85
N GLY A 37 -26.36 37.49 -13.12
CA GLY A 37 -26.52 36.10 -13.56
C GLY A 37 -25.16 35.42 -13.58
N SER A 38 -24.97 34.24 -13.01
CA SER A 38 -25.88 33.17 -12.65
C SER A 38 -25.11 32.34 -11.61
N ASP A 39 -25.84 31.72 -10.69
CA ASP A 39 -25.34 30.62 -9.85
C ASP A 39 -24.45 29.69 -10.68
N GLY A 40 -23.16 29.73 -10.34
CA GLY A 40 -22.19 28.70 -10.66
C GLY A 40 -21.77 28.08 -9.33
N GLY A 41 -22.71 27.41 -8.66
CA GLY A 41 -22.36 26.50 -7.58
C GLY A 41 -21.37 25.50 -8.14
N ALA A 42 -20.10 25.64 -7.76
CA ALA A 42 -19.15 24.56 -7.91
C ALA A 42 -19.74 23.39 -7.12
N ALA A 43 -20.24 22.40 -7.84
CA ALA A 43 -20.58 21.12 -7.23
C ALA A 43 -19.31 20.66 -6.51
N SER A 44 -19.40 20.45 -5.20
CA SER A 44 -18.33 19.83 -4.44
C SER A 44 -18.17 18.41 -4.97
N ASP A 45 -17.17 18.19 -5.82
CA ASP A 45 -16.77 16.85 -6.31
C ASP A 45 -16.24 15.94 -5.18
N GLY A 46 -16.19 16.43 -3.95
CA GLY A 46 -15.93 15.61 -2.77
C GLY A 46 -17.21 14.96 -2.28
N GLY A 47 -17.32 13.64 -2.39
CA GLY A 47 -18.33 12.85 -1.68
C GLY A 47 -18.25 13.05 -0.15
N GLY A 48 -19.14 12.39 0.60
CA GLY A 48 -19.10 12.43 2.07
C GLY A 48 -17.79 11.89 2.67
N PRO A 49 -17.58 11.96 4.00
CA PRO A 49 -16.40 11.40 4.64
C PRO A 49 -16.26 9.89 4.36
N PRO A 50 -15.03 9.35 4.26
CA PRO A 50 -14.85 7.91 4.18
C PRO A 50 -15.38 7.21 5.45
N PRO A 51 -15.83 5.95 5.35
CA PRO A 51 -16.16 5.13 6.52
C PRO A 51 -14.97 4.98 7.47
N THR A 52 -15.21 5.23 8.75
CA THR A 52 -14.26 4.98 9.84
C THR A 52 -14.83 3.92 10.79
N VAL A 53 -13.94 3.27 11.53
CA VAL A 53 -14.28 2.24 12.53
C VAL A 53 -13.83 2.67 13.91
N GLU A 54 -14.53 2.20 14.95
CA GLU A 54 -14.09 2.38 16.35
C GLU A 54 -12.84 1.54 16.70
N ALA A 55 -12.26 0.84 15.72
CA ALA A 55 -11.05 0.05 15.94
C ALA A 55 -9.87 0.98 16.21
N GLU A 56 -9.34 0.92 17.43
CA GLU A 56 -8.08 1.58 17.76
C GLU A 56 -6.93 0.74 17.19
N TYR A 57 -6.24 1.24 16.17
CA TYR A 57 -4.95 0.69 15.80
C TYR A 57 -3.85 1.33 16.62
N HIS A 58 -2.86 0.54 17.00
CA HIS A 58 -1.68 1.08 17.67
C HIS A 58 -0.97 2.08 16.75
N VAL A 59 -0.86 3.34 17.19
CA VAL A 59 -0.05 4.38 16.54
C VAL A 59 1.00 4.83 17.55
N ALA A 60 2.28 4.56 17.26
CA ALA A 60 3.37 4.82 18.20
C ALA A 60 3.77 6.31 18.31
N TYR A 61 3.20 7.17 17.46
CA TYR A 61 3.57 8.56 17.34
C TYR A 61 2.34 9.46 17.34
N GLU A 62 2.42 10.59 18.03
CA GLU A 62 1.40 11.63 17.96
C GLU A 62 1.22 12.16 16.52
N ALA A 63 -0.01 12.52 16.15
CA ALA A 63 -0.34 13.01 14.81
C ALA A 63 0.54 14.21 14.38
N ASP A 64 0.70 15.22 15.24
CA ASP A 64 1.57 16.39 14.98
C ASP A 64 3.02 15.99 14.71
N ALA A 65 3.49 14.91 15.35
CA ALA A 65 4.84 14.39 15.19
C ALA A 65 5.02 13.67 13.84
N LEU A 66 3.95 13.10 13.27
CA LEU A 66 3.92 12.52 11.93
C LEU A 66 3.79 13.60 10.85
N VAL A 67 2.93 14.59 11.07
CA VAL A 67 2.77 15.75 10.16
C VAL A 67 4.09 16.52 10.02
N SER A 68 4.75 16.84 11.14
CA SER A 68 6.04 17.55 11.11
C SER A 68 7.18 16.76 10.46
N ARG A 69 7.09 15.43 10.42
CA ARG A 69 8.04 14.55 9.72
C ARG A 69 7.62 14.18 8.30
N SER A 70 6.47 14.66 7.84
CA SER A 70 6.00 14.43 6.48
C SER A 70 6.84 15.24 5.50
N LEU A 71 7.46 14.55 4.54
CA LEU A 71 8.35 15.11 3.54
C LEU A 71 7.65 15.22 2.19
N ASP A 72 8.09 16.18 1.38
CA ASP A 72 7.67 16.32 -0.02
C ASP A 72 8.29 15.19 -0.85
N GLY A 73 7.45 14.41 -1.53
CA GLY A 73 7.85 13.30 -2.40
C GLY A 73 8.44 13.74 -3.73
N GLY A 74 8.49 15.04 -4.02
CA GLY A 74 8.92 15.63 -5.29
C GLY A 74 7.80 15.74 -6.32
N VAL A 75 6.58 15.36 -5.95
CA VAL A 75 5.36 15.49 -6.75
C VAL A 75 4.34 16.25 -5.91
N GLY A 76 3.62 17.20 -6.53
CA GLY A 76 2.54 17.90 -5.85
C GLY A 76 1.35 16.98 -5.55
N LYS A 77 0.32 17.51 -4.87
CA LYS A 77 -0.98 16.85 -4.70
C LYS A 77 -1.53 16.40 -6.06
N ASP A 78 -1.94 15.13 -6.14
CA ASP A 78 -2.34 14.42 -7.36
C ASP A 78 -1.29 14.41 -8.50
N GLY A 79 -0.02 14.71 -8.20
CA GLY A 79 1.08 14.60 -9.16
C GLY A 79 1.33 13.16 -9.62
N ILE A 80 0.93 12.20 -8.79
CA ILE A 80 0.69 10.81 -9.16
C ILE A 80 -0.84 10.64 -9.15
N PRO A 81 -1.49 10.58 -10.33
CA PRO A 81 -2.93 10.56 -10.39
C PRO A 81 -3.48 9.18 -10.01
N SER A 82 -4.51 9.15 -9.17
CA SER A 82 -5.29 7.95 -8.90
C SER A 82 -6.05 7.50 -10.17
N VAL A 83 -6.41 6.22 -10.23
CA VAL A 83 -7.37 5.72 -11.23
C VAL A 83 -8.75 5.69 -10.59
N ASP A 84 -9.64 6.54 -11.08
CA ASP A 84 -10.98 6.72 -10.50
C ASP A 84 -12.10 6.05 -11.31
N ASP A 85 -11.78 5.61 -12.53
CA ASP A 85 -12.67 4.83 -13.41
C ASP A 85 -11.88 3.64 -14.02
N PRO A 86 -11.54 2.62 -13.21
CA PRO A 86 -10.74 1.49 -13.67
C PRO A 86 -11.52 0.57 -14.62
N SER A 87 -10.89 0.21 -15.73
CA SER A 87 -11.41 -0.77 -16.69
C SER A 87 -10.89 -2.19 -16.37
N PHE A 88 -11.71 -3.19 -16.68
CA PHE A 88 -11.44 -4.59 -16.33
C PHE A 88 -11.80 -5.55 -17.46
N ARG A 89 -11.16 -6.73 -17.44
CA ARG A 89 -11.51 -7.87 -18.30
C ARG A 89 -11.41 -9.19 -17.53
N PRO A 90 -12.01 -10.30 -18.00
CA PRO A 90 -11.86 -11.61 -17.37
C PRO A 90 -10.38 -12.01 -17.28
N ILE A 91 -9.96 -12.54 -16.13
CA ILE A 91 -8.56 -12.90 -15.91
C ILE A 91 -8.08 -14.02 -16.84
N GLU A 92 -8.98 -14.95 -17.17
CA GLU A 92 -8.70 -16.09 -18.07
C GLU A 92 -8.40 -15.67 -19.52
N GLU A 93 -8.77 -14.45 -19.91
CA GLU A 93 -8.47 -13.92 -21.24
C GLU A 93 -7.07 -13.29 -21.35
N VAL A 94 -6.32 -13.23 -20.24
CA VAL A 94 -5.01 -12.57 -20.18
C VAL A 94 -3.92 -13.61 -19.99
N ASP A 95 -2.97 -13.64 -20.92
CA ASP A 95 -1.76 -14.45 -20.80
C ASP A 95 -0.69 -13.70 -20.00
N PHE A 96 -0.54 -14.05 -18.73
CA PHE A 96 0.46 -13.45 -17.85
C PHE A 96 1.81 -14.15 -17.98
N ALA A 97 2.89 -13.36 -18.00
CA ALA A 97 4.21 -13.91 -17.73
C ALA A 97 4.20 -14.56 -16.34
N ARG A 98 4.80 -15.74 -16.21
CA ARG A 98 4.94 -16.45 -14.92
C ARG A 98 5.50 -15.52 -13.84
N GLY A 99 4.87 -15.51 -12.68
CA GLY A 99 5.26 -14.71 -11.52
C GLY A 99 4.79 -13.26 -11.58
N THR A 100 3.96 -12.87 -12.56
CA THR A 100 3.45 -11.49 -12.67
C THR A 100 2.72 -11.10 -11.39
N PRO A 101 3.19 -10.10 -10.64
CA PRO A 101 2.60 -9.75 -9.36
C PRO A 101 1.28 -8.99 -9.53
N VAL A 102 0.27 -9.42 -8.78
CA VAL A 102 -1.04 -8.78 -8.68
C VAL A 102 -1.43 -8.59 -7.22
N PHE A 103 -2.31 -7.63 -7.00
CA PHE A 103 -3.02 -7.45 -5.75
C PHE A 103 -4.44 -7.98 -5.92
N GLY A 104 -4.79 -9.02 -5.19
CA GLY A 104 -6.10 -9.67 -5.25
C GLY A 104 -7.03 -9.18 -4.16
N VAL A 105 -8.29 -8.92 -4.53
CA VAL A 105 -9.35 -8.48 -3.62
C VAL A 105 -10.60 -9.32 -3.86
N VAL A 106 -11.19 -9.84 -2.77
CA VAL A 106 -12.51 -10.51 -2.80
C VAL A 106 -13.47 -9.73 -1.91
N ARG A 107 -14.60 -9.27 -2.46
CA ARG A 107 -15.66 -8.55 -1.73
C ARG A 107 -17.03 -8.87 -2.30
N GLY A 108 -18.02 -9.09 -1.44
CA GLY A 108 -19.41 -9.33 -1.88
C GLY A 108 -19.55 -10.48 -2.89
N GLY A 109 -18.68 -11.49 -2.83
CA GLY A 109 -18.64 -12.60 -3.80
C GLY A 109 -17.97 -12.29 -5.14
N ALA A 110 -17.52 -11.05 -5.37
CA ALA A 110 -16.73 -10.68 -6.55
C ALA A 110 -15.24 -10.68 -6.23
N ALA A 111 -14.43 -11.16 -7.17
CA ALA A 111 -12.98 -11.16 -7.10
C ALA A 111 -12.38 -10.28 -8.20
N LYS A 112 -11.43 -9.42 -7.86
CA LYS A 112 -10.66 -8.61 -8.82
C LYS A 112 -9.17 -8.64 -8.51
N ALA A 113 -8.36 -8.58 -9.56
CA ALA A 113 -6.90 -8.45 -9.52
C ALA A 113 -6.46 -7.11 -10.07
N TYR A 114 -5.52 -6.46 -9.38
CA TYR A 114 -4.91 -5.20 -9.78
C TYR A 114 -3.43 -5.43 -10.06
N PRO A 115 -2.97 -5.35 -11.33
CA PRO A 115 -1.58 -5.56 -11.65
C PRO A 115 -0.67 -4.56 -10.92
N ARG A 116 0.36 -5.09 -10.23
CA ARG A 116 1.27 -4.26 -9.43
C ARG A 116 1.92 -3.15 -10.26
N HIS A 117 2.23 -3.42 -11.52
CA HIS A 117 2.88 -2.46 -12.40
C HIS A 117 1.98 -1.23 -12.66
N LEU A 118 0.67 -1.38 -12.78
CA LEU A 118 -0.26 -0.24 -12.89
C LEU A 118 -0.29 0.56 -11.59
N LEU A 119 -0.43 -0.13 -10.47
CA LEU A 119 -0.46 0.50 -9.15
C LEU A 119 0.88 1.13 -8.75
N ALA A 120 2.02 0.69 -9.30
CA ALA A 120 3.30 1.39 -9.14
C ALA A 120 3.34 2.77 -9.84
N HIS A 121 2.46 3.01 -10.82
CA HIS A 121 2.35 4.32 -11.50
C HIS A 121 1.22 5.21 -10.96
N HIS A 122 0.27 4.64 -10.22
CA HIS A 122 -0.95 5.31 -9.81
C HIS A 122 -1.16 5.35 -8.29
N GLU A 123 -0.55 4.42 -7.56
CA GLU A 123 -0.61 4.21 -6.11
C GLU A 123 -2.01 3.95 -5.51
N ILE A 124 -3.09 4.44 -6.13
CA ILE A 124 -4.47 4.35 -5.66
C ILE A 124 -5.40 4.06 -6.84
N VAL A 125 -6.26 3.07 -6.68
CA VAL A 125 -7.39 2.79 -7.57
C VAL A 125 -8.69 2.89 -6.75
N ASN A 126 -9.56 3.85 -7.10
CA ASN A 126 -10.90 3.95 -6.55
C ASN A 126 -11.84 3.10 -7.41
N ASP A 127 -12.35 2.01 -6.86
CA ASP A 127 -13.15 1.01 -7.56
C ASP A 127 -14.49 0.74 -6.84
N VAL A 128 -15.30 -0.13 -7.42
CA VAL A 128 -16.44 -0.82 -6.83
C VAL A 128 -16.26 -2.33 -7.01
N VAL A 129 -16.15 -3.08 -5.90
CA VAL A 129 -16.01 -4.54 -5.90
C VAL A 129 -17.20 -5.17 -5.19
N GLY A 130 -17.95 -6.05 -5.86
CA GLY A 130 -19.13 -6.68 -5.25
C GLY A 130 -20.23 -5.68 -4.85
N GLY A 131 -20.31 -4.54 -5.55
CA GLY A 131 -21.24 -3.44 -5.22
C GLY A 131 -20.74 -2.48 -4.14
N GLU A 132 -19.54 -2.70 -3.60
CA GLU A 132 -18.99 -1.90 -2.51
C GLU A 132 -17.91 -0.93 -3.01
N PRO A 133 -18.05 0.39 -2.76
CA PRO A 133 -17.02 1.37 -3.05
C PRO A 133 -15.76 1.15 -2.21
N VAL A 134 -14.62 0.95 -2.88
CA VAL A 134 -13.33 0.69 -2.24
C VAL A 134 -12.21 1.51 -2.86
N ALA A 135 -11.14 1.72 -2.10
CA ALA A 135 -9.85 2.15 -2.59
C ALA A 135 -8.82 1.02 -2.39
N VAL A 136 -8.18 0.60 -3.47
CA VAL A 136 -7.07 -0.36 -3.45
C VAL A 136 -5.78 0.39 -3.69
N THR A 137 -4.82 0.25 -2.77
CA THR A 137 -3.67 1.14 -2.70
C THR A 137 -2.37 0.35 -2.64
N TYR A 138 -1.31 0.90 -3.23
CA TYR A 138 0.03 0.34 -3.20
C TYR A 138 1.08 1.43 -3.05
N CYS A 139 1.93 1.31 -2.03
CA CYS A 139 3.09 2.15 -1.87
C CYS A 139 4.36 1.39 -2.28
N PRO A 140 4.91 1.60 -3.49
CA PRO A 140 6.10 0.89 -3.98
C PRO A 140 7.32 1.12 -3.09
N LEU A 141 7.45 2.30 -2.47
CA LEU A 141 8.55 2.61 -1.55
C LEU A 141 8.54 1.80 -0.25
N THR A 142 7.42 1.20 0.13
CA THR A 142 7.31 0.40 1.36
C THR A 142 6.82 -1.02 1.13
N GLY A 143 6.53 -1.38 -0.13
CA GLY A 143 6.03 -2.71 -0.48
C GLY A 143 4.68 -3.04 0.15
N THR A 144 3.86 -2.05 0.47
CA THR A 144 2.58 -2.24 1.16
C THR A 144 1.40 -2.09 0.20
N ALA A 145 0.51 -3.09 0.22
CA ALA A 145 -0.77 -3.05 -0.49
C ALA A 145 -1.91 -3.18 0.52
N GLN A 146 -2.83 -2.22 0.51
CA GLN A 146 -3.92 -2.13 1.50
C GLN A 146 -5.22 -1.67 0.83
N GLY A 147 -6.34 -2.15 1.35
CA GLY A 147 -7.68 -1.85 0.85
C GLY A 147 -8.49 -1.11 1.90
N PHE A 148 -9.24 -0.10 1.48
CA PHE A 148 -10.09 0.71 2.36
C PHE A 148 -11.50 0.81 1.78
N ARG A 149 -12.54 0.73 2.61
CA ARG A 149 -13.88 1.17 2.20
C ARG A 149 -13.84 2.69 2.06
N ARG A 150 -14.38 3.22 0.96
CA ARG A 150 -14.32 4.67 0.68
C ARG A 150 -15.65 5.40 0.80
N GLY A 151 -16.77 4.66 0.86
CA GLY A 151 -18.10 5.29 0.77
C GLY A 151 -18.24 6.08 -0.53
N ASP A 152 -18.74 7.31 -0.44
CA ASP A 152 -18.94 8.15 -1.63
C ASP A 152 -17.72 8.99 -2.03
N THR A 153 -16.67 9.01 -1.21
CA THR A 153 -15.43 9.75 -1.52
C THR A 153 -14.53 8.99 -2.48
N THR A 154 -13.51 9.67 -2.98
CA THR A 154 -12.36 9.06 -3.63
C THR A 154 -11.08 9.48 -2.91
N PHE A 155 -10.08 8.61 -2.94
CA PHE A 155 -8.76 8.89 -2.38
C PHE A 155 -7.81 9.35 -3.49
N GLY A 156 -6.97 10.33 -3.16
CA GLY A 156 -5.88 10.80 -4.02
C GLY A 156 -4.53 10.73 -3.32
N VAL A 157 -3.47 10.95 -4.09
CA VAL A 157 -2.09 10.99 -3.58
C VAL A 157 -1.77 12.43 -3.14
N SER A 158 -1.39 12.63 -1.88
CA SER A 158 -1.11 13.99 -1.37
C SER A 158 0.20 14.58 -1.91
N GLY A 159 1.08 13.74 -2.46
CA GLY A 159 2.47 14.10 -2.80
C GLY A 159 3.41 14.09 -1.60
N ARG A 160 2.91 13.78 -0.40
CA ARG A 160 3.70 13.70 0.84
C ARG A 160 3.93 12.26 1.27
N LEU A 161 5.03 12.09 2.00
CA LEU A 161 5.48 10.81 2.51
C LEU A 161 5.90 10.96 3.96
N VAL A 162 5.57 9.98 4.79
CA VAL A 162 6.15 9.82 6.12
C VAL A 162 6.66 8.39 6.24
N ASN A 163 7.89 8.21 6.74
CA ASN A 163 8.55 6.90 6.77
C ASN A 163 8.69 6.23 5.38
N SER A 164 8.87 7.02 4.32
CA SER A 164 8.76 6.61 2.90
C SER A 164 7.39 6.04 2.49
N ASN A 165 6.38 6.02 3.36
CA ASN A 165 5.03 5.56 3.05
C ASN A 165 4.17 6.71 2.53
N LEU A 166 3.39 6.39 1.50
CA LEU A 166 2.36 7.22 0.88
C LEU A 166 1.42 7.81 1.94
N ILE A 167 1.24 9.14 1.90
CA ILE A 167 0.14 9.81 2.58
C ILE A 167 -0.97 10.02 1.55
N MET A 168 -2.07 9.29 1.71
CA MET A 168 -3.28 9.49 0.92
C MET A 168 -4.04 10.70 1.46
N TYR A 169 -4.96 11.24 0.66
CA TYR A 169 -5.98 12.15 1.16
C TYR A 169 -7.35 11.75 0.61
N ASP A 170 -8.43 11.99 1.35
CA ASP A 170 -9.79 11.82 0.82
C ASP A 170 -10.33 13.14 0.27
N ARG A 171 -11.00 13.11 -0.88
CA ARG A 171 -11.51 14.33 -1.53
C ARG A 171 -12.72 14.95 -0.83
N GLY A 172 -13.37 14.22 0.06
CA GLY A 172 -14.54 14.65 0.82
C GLY A 172 -14.22 15.59 1.98
N THR A 173 -13.12 15.34 2.69
CA THR A 173 -12.73 16.10 3.89
C THR A 173 -11.33 16.69 3.82
N ASP A 174 -10.52 16.28 2.84
CA ASP A 174 -9.10 16.62 2.72
C ASP A 174 -8.24 16.13 3.91
N THR A 175 -8.68 15.09 4.62
CA THR A 175 -7.91 14.48 5.71
C THR A 175 -6.73 13.70 5.14
N TRP A 176 -5.57 13.74 5.80
CA TRP A 176 -4.38 12.99 5.43
C TRP A 176 -4.28 11.66 6.17
N TRP A 177 -4.02 10.61 5.40
CA TRP A 177 -4.00 9.22 5.85
C TRP A 177 -2.70 8.54 5.42
N PRO A 178 -1.68 8.42 6.30
CA PRO A 178 -0.55 7.54 6.05
C PRO A 178 -1.08 6.13 5.83
N GLN A 179 -0.83 5.59 4.64
CA GLN A 179 -1.44 4.36 4.16
C GLN A 179 -1.23 3.20 5.14
N MET A 180 -0.04 3.04 5.72
CA MET A 180 0.29 1.95 6.65
C MET A 180 -0.40 2.06 8.02
N LEU A 181 -0.77 3.27 8.45
CA LEU A 181 -1.40 3.50 9.75
C LEU A 181 -2.92 3.46 9.67
N ALA A 182 -3.49 3.71 8.49
CA ALA A 182 -4.93 3.84 8.27
C ALA A 182 -5.61 4.85 9.22
N THR A 183 -4.85 5.78 9.81
CA THR A 183 -5.33 6.71 10.84
C THR A 183 -5.10 8.14 10.37
N GLY A 184 -6.09 9.01 10.55
CA GLY A 184 -6.03 10.40 10.11
C GLY A 184 -5.01 11.17 10.94
N ILE A 185 -4.08 11.88 10.30
CA ILE A 185 -3.03 12.66 11.01
C ILE A 185 -3.17 14.17 10.85
N ASP A 186 -3.95 14.64 9.88
CA ASP A 186 -4.20 16.07 9.62
C ASP A 186 -5.55 16.20 8.93
N GLY A 187 -6.36 17.20 9.29
CA GLY A 187 -7.68 17.45 8.73
C GLY A 187 -8.87 17.06 9.64
N PRO A 188 -10.12 17.16 9.14
CA PRO A 188 -11.33 17.02 9.95
C PRO A 188 -11.52 15.66 10.65
N LEU A 189 -10.92 14.60 10.13
CA LEU A 189 -11.00 13.24 10.68
C LEU A 189 -9.68 12.80 11.32
N ALA A 190 -8.85 13.74 11.80
CA ALA A 190 -7.64 13.40 12.53
C ALA A 190 -7.95 12.57 13.79
N GLY A 191 -7.21 11.47 13.98
CA GLY A 191 -7.42 10.49 15.05
C GLY A 191 -8.41 9.37 14.71
N GLU A 192 -9.22 9.52 13.66
CA GLU A 192 -10.11 8.46 13.20
C GLU A 192 -9.35 7.37 12.45
N THR A 193 -9.92 6.16 12.38
CA THR A 193 -9.32 5.01 11.70
C THR A 193 -10.18 4.56 10.52
N LEU A 194 -9.57 4.45 9.34
CA LEU A 194 -10.23 3.97 8.12
C LEU A 194 -10.64 2.49 8.25
N ASP A 195 -11.78 2.17 7.64
CA ASP A 195 -12.27 0.81 7.56
C ASP A 195 -11.51 0.00 6.48
N GLU A 196 -10.58 -0.84 6.92
CA GLU A 196 -9.69 -1.61 6.07
C GLU A 196 -10.19 -3.00 5.69
N PHE A 197 -9.58 -3.56 4.65
CA PHE A 197 -9.72 -4.96 4.31
C PHE A 197 -8.48 -5.56 3.66
N ARG A 198 -8.44 -6.89 3.66
CA ARG A 198 -7.32 -7.67 3.14
C ARG A 198 -7.14 -7.49 1.63
N VAL A 199 -5.90 -7.23 1.25
CA VAL A 199 -5.42 -7.25 -0.14
C VAL A 199 -4.31 -8.29 -0.23
N ALA A 200 -4.46 -9.29 -1.10
CA ALA A 200 -3.47 -10.35 -1.24
C ALA A 200 -2.42 -9.97 -2.28
N TRP A 201 -1.14 -9.83 -1.89
CA TRP A 201 -0.05 -9.72 -2.85
C TRP A 201 0.41 -11.12 -3.29
N THR A 202 0.09 -11.49 -4.54
CA THR A 202 0.36 -12.82 -5.08
C THR A 202 0.78 -12.79 -6.55
N ALA A 203 0.98 -13.95 -7.17
CA ALA A 203 1.22 -14.10 -8.60
C ALA A 203 -0.12 -14.21 -9.35
N ALA A 204 -0.19 -13.66 -10.56
CA ALA A 204 -1.40 -13.65 -11.38
C ALA A 204 -1.93 -15.06 -11.64
N GLU A 205 -1.05 -16.03 -11.91
CA GLU A 205 -1.42 -17.42 -12.11
C GLU A 205 -2.01 -18.06 -10.83
N ALA A 206 -1.40 -17.80 -9.67
CA ALA A 206 -1.88 -18.30 -8.38
C ALA A 206 -3.25 -17.71 -8.03
N TRP A 207 -3.45 -16.43 -8.33
CA TRP A 207 -4.75 -15.77 -8.18
C TRP A 207 -5.79 -16.33 -9.13
N ALA A 208 -5.46 -16.53 -10.41
CA ALA A 208 -6.35 -17.08 -11.41
C ALA A 208 -6.75 -18.53 -11.08
N ASP A 209 -5.83 -19.35 -10.57
CA ASP A 209 -6.13 -20.71 -10.12
C ASP A 209 -7.13 -20.73 -8.96
N ARG A 210 -7.03 -19.77 -8.03
CA ARG A 210 -7.94 -19.66 -6.88
C ARG A 210 -9.27 -18.97 -7.24
N HIS A 211 -9.24 -18.04 -8.18
CA HIS A 211 -10.36 -17.18 -8.58
C HIS A 211 -10.46 -17.09 -10.12
N PRO A 212 -10.83 -18.19 -10.81
CA PRO A 212 -10.84 -18.25 -12.27
C PRO A 212 -11.86 -17.28 -12.89
N ASP A 213 -12.96 -17.02 -12.20
CA ASP A 213 -14.01 -16.08 -12.63
C ASP A 213 -13.71 -14.62 -12.26
N SER A 214 -12.49 -14.33 -11.77
CA SER A 214 -12.12 -12.96 -11.38
C SER A 214 -11.86 -12.05 -12.58
N LEU A 215 -11.96 -10.75 -12.33
CA LEU A 215 -11.57 -9.73 -13.30
C LEU A 215 -10.15 -9.24 -13.02
N VAL A 216 -9.45 -8.78 -14.05
CA VAL A 216 -8.16 -8.09 -13.92
C VAL A 216 -8.24 -6.70 -14.52
N MET A 217 -7.67 -5.72 -13.82
CA MET A 217 -7.61 -4.34 -14.27
C MET A 217 -6.73 -4.21 -15.53
N THR A 218 -7.20 -3.44 -16.52
CA THR A 218 -6.47 -3.15 -17.76
C THR A 218 -5.67 -1.85 -17.66
N ASP A 219 -4.82 -1.59 -18.66
CA ASP A 219 -4.06 -0.34 -18.80
C ASP A 219 -4.89 0.82 -19.36
N GLU A 220 -6.19 0.62 -19.58
CA GLU A 220 -7.17 1.65 -19.95
C GLU A 220 -7.54 2.51 -18.73
N THR A 221 -6.55 3.21 -18.19
CA THR A 221 -6.66 4.04 -16.98
C THR A 221 -7.10 5.48 -17.26
N GLY A 222 -7.19 5.86 -18.54
CA GLY A 222 -7.35 7.25 -18.96
C GLY A 222 -6.05 8.06 -19.04
N TYR A 223 -4.89 7.47 -18.71
CA TYR A 223 -3.59 8.15 -18.73
C TYR A 223 -2.62 7.56 -19.76
N VAL A 224 -1.83 8.42 -20.40
CA VAL A 224 -0.77 7.99 -21.33
C VAL A 224 0.53 7.75 -20.54
N ARG A 225 0.82 6.49 -20.22
CA ARG A 225 2.04 6.07 -19.51
C ARG A 225 2.68 4.85 -20.19
N ARG A 226 3.96 4.62 -19.88
CA ARG A 226 4.67 3.37 -20.24
C ARG A 226 4.60 2.40 -19.08
N TYR A 227 3.51 1.64 -19.01
CA TYR A 227 3.21 0.73 -17.90
C TYR A 227 4.13 -0.50 -17.82
N GLU A 228 4.85 -0.80 -18.90
CA GLU A 228 5.78 -1.93 -18.97
C GLU A 228 7.05 -1.71 -18.15
N SER A 229 7.34 -0.46 -17.75
CA SER A 229 8.49 -0.10 -16.92
C SER A 229 8.03 0.31 -15.53
N ASP A 230 8.39 -0.46 -14.53
CA ASP A 230 8.25 -0.07 -13.12
C ASP A 230 9.28 1.05 -12.80
N PRO A 231 8.83 2.23 -12.32
CA PRO A 231 9.72 3.36 -12.06
C PRO A 231 10.65 3.16 -10.86
N TYR A 232 10.38 2.16 -10.01
CA TYR A 232 11.15 1.86 -8.81
C TYR A 232 12.08 0.65 -8.99
N GLY A 233 11.78 -0.31 -9.86
CA GLY A 233 12.68 -1.43 -10.16
C GLY A 233 11.97 -2.74 -10.43
N THR A 234 12.65 -3.86 -10.20
CA THR A 234 12.11 -5.21 -10.45
C THR A 234 12.33 -6.11 -9.23
N TYR A 235 11.36 -6.98 -8.92
CA TYR A 235 11.51 -8.00 -7.86
C TYR A 235 12.08 -9.32 -8.42
N ALA A 236 11.79 -9.65 -9.67
CA ALA A 236 12.28 -10.85 -10.35
C ALA A 236 12.71 -10.53 -11.80
N PRO A 237 14.02 -10.41 -12.09
CA PRO A 237 15.14 -10.42 -11.15
C PRO A 237 15.13 -9.18 -10.23
N LEU A 238 15.73 -9.30 -9.04
CA LEU A 238 15.79 -8.20 -8.08
C LEU A 238 16.70 -7.06 -8.60
N GLY A 239 16.18 -5.84 -8.67
CA GLY A 239 16.88 -4.68 -9.23
C GLY A 239 16.26 -3.33 -8.84
N GLY A 240 16.97 -2.25 -9.14
CA GLY A 240 16.50 -0.88 -8.86
C GLY A 240 16.46 -0.53 -7.38
N TYR A 241 15.43 0.20 -6.95
CA TYR A 241 15.17 0.56 -5.55
C TYR A 241 15.02 -0.68 -4.68
N TYR A 242 14.30 -1.70 -5.15
CA TYR A 242 13.98 -2.89 -4.34
C TYR A 242 15.23 -3.69 -3.91
N ALA A 243 16.30 -3.64 -4.70
CA ALA A 243 17.57 -4.34 -4.41
C ALA A 243 18.49 -3.60 -3.42
N GLN A 244 18.21 -2.34 -3.09
CA GLN A 244 19.12 -1.49 -2.34
C GLN A 244 18.75 -1.44 -0.85
N GLU A 245 19.75 -1.37 0.03
CA GLU A 245 19.51 -1.12 1.45
C GLU A 245 19.00 0.31 1.74
N ARG A 246 19.37 1.29 0.90
CA ARG A 246 18.97 2.69 1.13
C ARG A 246 17.44 2.84 1.01
N THR A 247 16.85 3.59 1.93
CA THR A 247 15.47 4.08 1.82
C THR A 247 15.43 5.34 0.95
N ALA A 248 14.26 5.67 0.40
CA ALA A 248 14.09 6.88 -0.39
C ALA A 248 14.06 8.12 0.50
N PHE A 249 13.46 7.98 1.69
CA PHE A 249 13.39 8.99 2.73
C PHE A 249 13.82 8.39 4.08
N PRO A 250 14.32 9.22 5.03
CA PRO A 250 14.71 8.73 6.35
C PRO A 250 13.54 8.00 7.04
N PRO A 251 13.77 6.81 7.62
CA PRO A 251 12.74 6.11 8.36
C PRO A 251 12.51 6.77 9.73
N LEU A 252 11.31 6.57 10.30
CA LEU A 252 10.96 7.08 11.64
C LEU A 252 11.76 6.40 12.76
N ALA A 253 12.04 5.11 12.58
CA ALA A 253 12.96 4.31 13.38
C ALA A 253 13.73 3.36 12.47
N SER A 254 14.94 2.96 12.85
CA SER A 254 15.75 2.00 12.09
C SER A 254 15.92 0.72 12.90
N PRO A 255 15.48 -0.44 12.39
CA PRO A 255 15.74 -1.70 13.07
C PRO A 255 17.25 -1.98 13.07
N GLU A 256 17.76 -2.54 14.18
CA GLU A 256 19.19 -2.88 14.32
C GLU A 256 19.55 -4.15 13.52
N GLU A 257 18.56 -5.01 13.25
CA GLU A 257 18.73 -6.31 12.62
C GLU A 257 17.90 -6.45 11.34
N GLY A 258 18.44 -7.26 10.42
CA GLY A 258 17.82 -7.66 9.17
C GLY A 258 17.98 -6.69 8.00
N HIS A 259 17.73 -7.20 6.80
CA HIS A 259 17.76 -6.37 5.61
C HIS A 259 16.54 -5.42 5.64
N PRO A 260 16.71 -4.10 5.43
CA PRO A 260 15.63 -3.12 5.56
C PRO A 260 14.45 -3.40 4.62
N LYS A 261 14.69 -4.02 3.47
CA LYS A 261 13.65 -4.37 2.49
C LYS A 261 13.33 -5.86 2.40
N SER A 262 13.67 -6.63 3.44
CA SER A 262 13.03 -7.92 3.64
C SER A 262 11.53 -7.72 3.82
N VAL A 263 10.73 -8.69 3.39
CA VAL A 263 9.26 -8.58 3.45
C VAL A 263 8.77 -9.31 4.69
N VAL A 264 7.96 -8.62 5.48
CA VAL A 264 7.26 -9.19 6.62
C VAL A 264 5.76 -9.22 6.36
N ILE A 265 5.08 -10.21 6.94
CA ILE A 265 3.63 -10.15 7.16
C ILE A 265 3.43 -9.47 8.51
N GLY A 266 3.03 -8.20 8.46
CA GLY A 266 2.80 -7.37 9.64
C GLY A 266 1.34 -7.43 10.08
N ALA A 267 1.10 -7.53 11.38
CA ALA A 267 -0.23 -7.44 12.00
C ALA A 267 -0.21 -6.48 13.19
N ARG A 268 -1.30 -5.74 13.38
CA ARG A 268 -1.43 -4.76 14.46
C ARG A 268 -2.76 -4.89 15.19
N THR A 269 -2.75 -4.48 16.45
CA THR A 269 -3.92 -4.38 17.34
C THR A 269 -3.88 -3.03 18.04
N ALA A 270 -4.87 -2.70 18.87
CA ALA A 270 -4.82 -1.52 19.74
C ALA A 270 -3.60 -1.50 20.66
N ALA A 271 -3.17 -2.69 21.11
CA ALA A 271 -2.15 -2.81 22.14
C ALA A 271 -0.72 -2.95 21.60
N GLY A 272 -0.56 -3.01 20.27
CA GLY A 272 0.75 -3.04 19.60
C GLY A 272 0.78 -3.89 18.33
N ALA A 273 1.98 -4.27 17.91
CA ALA A 273 2.25 -4.84 16.59
C ALA A 273 3.18 -6.06 16.63
N VAL A 274 3.12 -6.88 15.58
CA VAL A 274 3.99 -8.04 15.35
C VAL A 274 4.31 -8.15 13.86
N ALA A 275 5.53 -8.56 13.55
CA ALA A 275 5.99 -8.86 12.19
C ALA A 275 6.48 -10.31 12.12
N PHE A 276 6.03 -11.02 11.09
CA PHE A 276 6.52 -12.35 10.75
C PHE A 276 7.35 -12.25 9.47
N ASP A 277 8.59 -12.73 9.47
CA ASP A 277 9.36 -12.83 8.23
C ASP A 277 8.60 -13.71 7.22
N LYS A 278 8.30 -13.15 6.04
CA LYS A 278 7.40 -13.81 5.08
C LYS A 278 8.01 -15.09 4.53
N ALA A 279 9.29 -15.07 4.20
CA ALA A 279 9.97 -16.25 3.65
C ALA A 279 10.05 -17.38 4.68
N THR A 280 10.34 -17.04 5.94
CA THR A 280 10.30 -18.00 7.06
C THR A 280 8.90 -18.56 7.24
N LEU A 281 7.86 -17.71 7.21
CA LEU A 281 6.48 -18.16 7.34
C LEU A 281 6.09 -19.12 6.21
N LEU A 282 6.46 -18.83 4.96
CA LEU A 282 6.18 -19.68 3.81
C LEU A 282 6.92 -21.03 3.90
N ALA A 283 8.14 -21.04 4.43
CA ALA A 283 8.94 -22.25 4.62
C ALA A 283 8.41 -23.15 5.75
N GLU A 284 8.17 -22.57 6.92
CA GLU A 284 7.77 -23.30 8.13
C GLU A 284 6.25 -23.53 8.23
N ARG A 285 5.48 -22.85 7.38
CA ARG A 285 4.01 -22.83 7.29
C ARG A 285 3.28 -22.27 8.51
N THR A 286 3.87 -22.33 9.70
CA THR A 286 3.28 -21.80 10.93
C THR A 286 4.35 -21.18 11.81
N LEU A 287 4.09 -19.95 12.28
CA LEU A 287 4.95 -19.25 13.23
C LEU A 287 4.11 -18.74 14.40
N THR A 288 4.57 -18.99 15.62
CA THR A 288 3.90 -18.47 16.83
C THR A 288 4.62 -17.23 17.32
N GLY A 289 3.86 -16.19 17.64
CA GLY A 289 4.40 -14.91 18.06
C GLY A 289 3.66 -14.31 19.23
N ARG A 290 4.11 -13.13 19.63
CA ARG A 290 3.42 -12.28 20.59
C ARG A 290 3.36 -10.86 20.07
N VAL A 291 2.28 -10.16 20.35
CA VAL A 291 2.13 -8.76 20.01
C VAL A 291 3.03 -7.94 20.92
N GLY A 292 3.92 -7.12 20.34
CA GLY A 292 4.71 -6.14 21.07
C GLY A 292 3.79 -5.20 21.86
N GLY A 293 4.20 -4.76 23.05
CA GLY A 293 3.38 -3.89 23.91
C GLY A 293 2.33 -4.60 24.79
N SER A 294 1.84 -5.79 24.43
CA SER A 294 0.80 -6.50 25.22
C SER A 294 1.08 -7.96 25.57
N ASP A 295 2.12 -8.58 24.98
CA ASP A 295 2.45 -10.01 25.13
C ASP A 295 1.35 -10.98 24.66
N ALA A 296 0.28 -10.45 24.02
CA ALA A 296 -0.85 -11.22 23.51
C ALA A 296 -0.38 -12.24 22.46
N ARG A 297 -0.79 -13.50 22.62
CA ARG A 297 -0.35 -14.60 21.75
C ARG A 297 -1.06 -14.55 20.40
N VAL A 298 -0.27 -14.77 19.36
CA VAL A 298 -0.72 -14.83 17.98
C VAL A 298 -0.09 -16.02 17.26
N VAL A 299 -0.73 -16.45 16.19
CA VAL A 299 -0.19 -17.47 15.27
C VAL A 299 -0.35 -16.96 13.84
N ALA A 300 0.74 -17.03 13.08
CA ALA A 300 0.74 -16.79 11.65
C ALA A 300 0.75 -18.12 10.91
N VAL A 301 -0.04 -18.24 9.84
CA VAL A 301 -0.06 -19.40 8.95
C VAL A 301 0.11 -18.97 7.50
N ALA A 302 0.84 -19.75 6.72
CA ALA A 302 1.02 -19.50 5.29
C ALA A 302 -0.22 -19.91 4.47
N ASP A 303 -0.54 -19.16 3.41
CA ASP A 303 -1.31 -19.69 2.26
C ASP A 303 -0.30 -19.94 1.12
N PRO A 304 0.19 -21.18 0.94
CA PRO A 304 1.14 -21.48 -0.13
C PRO A 304 0.54 -21.30 -1.52
N GLY A 305 -0.78 -21.49 -1.66
CA GLY A 305 -1.47 -21.34 -2.94
C GLY A 305 -1.51 -19.89 -3.42
N LEU A 306 -1.43 -18.92 -2.50
CA LEU A 306 -1.33 -17.49 -2.82
C LEU A 306 0.05 -16.89 -2.44
N ALA A 307 0.98 -17.67 -1.90
CA ALA A 307 2.28 -17.21 -1.41
C ALA A 307 2.20 -15.98 -0.47
N THR A 308 1.26 -16.04 0.49
CA THR A 308 1.02 -14.99 1.51
C THR A 308 0.80 -15.63 2.89
N GLY A 309 0.43 -14.85 3.91
CA GLY A 309 0.16 -15.33 5.26
C GLY A 309 -1.05 -14.66 5.93
N HIS A 310 -1.66 -15.38 6.86
CA HIS A 310 -2.74 -14.93 7.74
C HIS A 310 -2.26 -14.92 9.19
N VAL A 311 -2.78 -14.01 10.00
CA VAL A 311 -2.42 -13.89 11.42
C VAL A 311 -3.69 -13.98 12.25
N TYR A 312 -3.66 -14.77 13.30
CA TYR A 312 -4.81 -15.02 14.18
C TYR A 312 -4.43 -14.76 15.64
N ARG A 313 -5.39 -14.26 16.41
CA ARG A 313 -5.31 -14.27 17.87
C ARG A 313 -5.35 -15.70 18.36
N ASN A 314 -4.45 -16.02 19.30
CA ASN A 314 -4.38 -17.35 19.89
C ASN A 314 -4.19 -17.26 21.42
N PRO A 315 -5.14 -16.64 22.15
CA PRO A 315 -4.99 -16.36 23.59
C PRO A 315 -4.81 -17.63 24.43
N GLU A 316 -5.48 -18.71 24.05
CA GLU A 316 -5.40 -20.00 24.73
C GLU A 316 -4.13 -20.79 24.38
N GLY A 317 -3.35 -20.34 23.40
CA GLY A 317 -2.12 -21.01 22.97
C GLY A 317 -2.37 -22.38 22.34
N LEU A 318 -3.47 -22.51 21.59
CA LEU A 318 -3.82 -23.72 20.85
C LEU A 318 -2.71 -24.06 19.85
N SER A 319 -2.45 -25.35 19.66
CA SER A 319 -1.53 -25.79 18.61
C SER A 319 -2.16 -25.55 17.23
N VAL A 320 -1.35 -25.09 16.28
CA VAL A 320 -1.75 -24.97 14.87
C VAL A 320 -0.68 -25.66 14.06
N GLU A 321 -1.07 -26.70 13.34
CA GLU A 321 -0.14 -27.55 12.61
C GLU A 321 -0.58 -27.68 11.15
N SER A 322 0.40 -27.70 10.26
CA SER A 322 0.13 -27.95 8.84
C SER A 322 -0.38 -29.37 8.60
N ASP A 323 -1.37 -29.51 7.73
CA ASP A 323 -1.98 -30.78 7.34
C ASP A 323 -2.32 -30.79 5.85
N GLY A 324 -1.41 -31.34 5.04
CA GLY A 324 -1.48 -31.18 3.59
C GLY A 324 -1.45 -29.70 3.20
N ASP A 325 -2.42 -29.27 2.40
CA ASP A 325 -2.57 -27.87 2.00
C ASP A 325 -3.26 -26.99 3.07
N GLY A 326 -3.87 -27.61 4.09
CA GLY A 326 -4.62 -26.93 5.15
C GLY A 326 -3.96 -27.04 6.53
N TYR A 327 -4.76 -26.86 7.58
CA TYR A 327 -4.30 -26.82 8.97
C TYR A 327 -5.23 -27.61 9.91
N ARG A 328 -4.66 -28.09 11.02
CA ARG A 328 -5.37 -28.58 12.22
C ARG A 328 -5.19 -27.60 13.38
N VAL A 329 -6.19 -27.48 14.24
CA VAL A 329 -6.13 -26.62 15.43
C VAL A 329 -6.43 -27.45 16.68
N ASP A 330 -5.48 -27.49 17.61
CA ASP A 330 -5.53 -28.29 18.84
C ASP A 330 -5.74 -29.80 18.64
N GLY A 331 -5.21 -30.35 17.55
CA GLY A 331 -5.44 -31.74 17.15
C GLY A 331 -6.87 -32.04 16.70
N GLU A 332 -7.77 -31.06 16.74
CA GLU A 332 -9.15 -31.13 16.28
C GLU A 332 -9.33 -30.46 14.91
N GLY A 333 -10.30 -30.99 14.15
CA GLY A 333 -10.48 -30.59 12.76
C GLY A 333 -9.27 -30.91 11.89
N GLY A 334 -9.42 -30.72 10.59
CA GLY A 334 -8.35 -30.91 9.61
C GLY A 334 -8.82 -30.45 8.24
N GLY A 335 -7.90 -29.84 7.50
CA GLY A 335 -8.21 -29.22 6.21
C GLY A 335 -8.82 -27.81 6.32
N PHE A 336 -8.68 -27.11 7.46
CA PHE A 336 -8.98 -25.67 7.47
C PHE A 336 -8.05 -24.96 6.48
N ALA A 337 -8.60 -24.11 5.62
CA ALA A 337 -7.78 -23.25 4.78
C ALA A 337 -7.05 -22.21 5.65
N ALA A 338 -5.95 -21.67 5.15
CA ALA A 338 -5.16 -20.66 5.86
C ALA A 338 -5.98 -19.42 6.27
N ALA A 339 -7.02 -19.09 5.49
CA ALA A 339 -7.94 -17.97 5.70
C ALA A 339 -9.15 -18.29 6.60
N ASP A 340 -9.36 -19.57 6.95
CA ASP A 340 -10.58 -20.05 7.59
C ASP A 340 -10.29 -20.82 8.89
N LEU A 341 -9.19 -20.49 9.59
CA LEU A 341 -8.95 -21.09 10.89
C LEU A 341 -10.08 -20.71 11.86
N PRO A 342 -10.47 -21.61 12.79
CA PRO A 342 -11.47 -21.32 13.82
C PRO A 342 -10.91 -20.41 14.94
N LEU A 343 -10.21 -19.34 14.56
CA LEU A 343 -9.60 -18.34 15.41
C LEU A 343 -9.99 -16.95 14.91
N GLU A 344 -9.88 -15.93 15.76
CA GLU A 344 -10.14 -14.55 15.35
C GLU A 344 -8.97 -14.02 14.51
N GLU A 345 -9.21 -13.76 13.22
CA GLU A 345 -8.22 -13.19 12.30
C GLU A 345 -7.88 -11.75 12.70
N ILE A 346 -6.60 -11.40 12.60
CA ILE A 346 -6.09 -10.03 12.66
C ILE A 346 -5.71 -9.64 11.24
N LEU A 347 -6.19 -8.48 10.77
CA LEU A 347 -5.77 -7.98 9.46
C LEU A 347 -4.24 -7.87 9.42
N ALA A 348 -3.66 -8.52 8.40
CA ALA A 348 -2.24 -8.56 8.17
C ALA A 348 -1.92 -8.32 6.70
N PHE A 349 -0.77 -7.72 6.43
CA PHE A 349 -0.34 -7.39 5.09
C PHE A 349 1.19 -7.36 4.97
N ASP A 350 1.65 -7.49 3.73
CA ASP A 350 3.05 -7.41 3.36
C ASP A 350 3.59 -5.99 3.55
N ALA A 351 4.78 -5.88 4.15
CA ALA A 351 5.51 -4.62 4.26
C ALA A 351 7.03 -4.87 4.19
N MET A 352 7.77 -3.91 3.64
CA MET A 352 9.22 -3.87 3.83
C MET A 352 9.54 -3.60 5.31
N TRP A 353 10.50 -4.36 5.85
CA TRP A 353 10.83 -4.37 7.27
C TRP A 353 11.12 -2.98 7.85
N PHE A 354 11.89 -2.14 7.15
CA PHE A 354 12.21 -0.78 7.60
C PHE A 354 10.97 0.07 7.80
N ALA A 355 9.97 -0.10 6.93
CA ALA A 355 8.75 0.70 6.96
C ALA A 355 7.86 0.24 8.11
N TRP A 356 7.71 -1.08 8.28
CA TRP A 356 6.99 -1.64 9.42
C TRP A 356 7.62 -1.24 10.76
N ALA A 357 8.91 -1.52 10.95
CA ALA A 357 9.64 -1.16 12.17
C ALA A 357 9.68 0.35 12.41
N GLY A 358 9.64 1.16 11.33
CA GLY A 358 9.57 2.61 11.44
C GLY A 358 8.25 3.11 12.03
N PHE A 359 7.11 2.52 11.69
CA PHE A 359 5.82 2.90 12.30
C PHE A 359 5.55 2.20 13.64
N TYR A 360 6.13 1.01 13.83
CA TYR A 360 5.92 0.17 15.00
C TYR A 360 7.27 -0.19 15.65
N PRO A 361 7.95 0.77 16.30
CA PRO A 361 9.30 0.55 16.85
C PRO A 361 9.34 -0.53 17.95
N ASP A 362 8.22 -0.75 18.66
CA ASP A 362 8.08 -1.77 19.70
C ASP A 362 7.53 -3.10 19.16
N THR A 363 7.46 -3.27 17.83
CA THR A 363 6.97 -4.49 17.21
C THR A 363 7.81 -5.69 17.62
N ALA A 364 7.14 -6.81 17.91
CA ALA A 364 7.84 -8.09 17.96
C ALA A 364 8.22 -8.53 16.53
N PHE A 365 9.33 -9.26 16.40
CA PHE A 365 9.75 -9.90 15.16
C PHE A 365 9.82 -11.42 15.36
N VAL A 366 9.29 -12.19 14.42
CA VAL A 366 9.24 -13.66 14.46
C VAL A 366 9.74 -14.22 13.14
N GLY A 367 10.70 -15.15 13.22
CA GLY A 367 11.33 -15.80 12.06
C GLY A 367 12.80 -15.43 11.92
N GLU A 368 13.38 -15.71 10.76
CA GLU A 368 14.77 -15.35 10.44
C GLU A 368 14.79 -14.07 9.60
N HIS A 369 15.75 -13.18 9.84
CA HIS A 369 15.89 -12.00 8.99
C HIS A 369 16.41 -12.38 7.59
N THR A 370 15.51 -12.34 6.60
CA THR A 370 15.85 -12.67 5.21
C THR A 370 16.33 -11.45 4.40
N GLY A 371 16.64 -11.67 3.11
CA GLY A 371 17.11 -10.63 2.20
C GLY A 371 15.99 -9.79 1.57
N ALA A 372 16.34 -8.80 0.75
CA ALA A 372 15.38 -8.08 -0.07
C ALA A 372 14.69 -8.99 -1.09
N GLY A 373 13.46 -8.63 -1.47
CA GLY A 373 12.66 -9.36 -2.44
C GLY A 373 11.18 -9.08 -2.23
N ASP A 374 10.34 -9.92 -2.82
CA ASP A 374 8.89 -9.99 -2.56
C ASP A 374 8.54 -11.08 -1.52
N GLY A 375 9.58 -11.66 -0.91
CA GLY A 375 9.49 -12.70 0.12
C GLY A 375 9.04 -14.07 -0.41
N ARG A 376 9.11 -14.31 -1.72
CA ARG A 376 8.71 -15.58 -2.37
C ARG A 376 9.89 -16.38 -2.92
#